data_AF-A0A948FJU6-F1
#
_entry.id   AF-A0A948FJU6-F1
#
_cell.length_a   1.000
_cell.length_b   1.000
_cell.length_c   1.000
_cell.angle_alpha   90.00
_cell.angle_beta   90.00
_cell.angle_gamma   90.00
#
_symmetry.space_group_name_H-M   'P 1'
#
loop_
_entity.id
_entity.type
_entity.pdbx_description
1 polymer ?
#
loop_
_entity_poly.entity_id
_entity_poly.type
_entity_poly.pdbx_seq_one_letter_code
_entity_poly.pdbx_strand_id
1 'polypeptide(L)' 'MSYHSGEDRLVKNKFKELDTTEKFKILTKKAIKPHYTEVQSNKASRSAKMRVIEKR' A
#
# COMPACT_ATOMS: atom_id res chain seq x y z
N MET A 1 -2.14 5.19 2.69
CA MET A 1 -3.12 4.20 2.19
C MET A 1 -3.73 4.72 0.90
N SER A 2 -4.22 3.83 0.02
CA SER A 2 -4.92 4.22 -1.21
C SER A 2 -6.25 3.49 -1.30
N TYR A 3 -7.27 4.13 -1.88
CA TYR A 3 -8.61 3.55 -2.03
C TYR A 3 -8.98 3.36 -3.51
N HIS A 4 -8.31 4.07 -4.42
CA HIS A 4 -8.50 3.95 -5.86
C HIS A 4 -7.26 3.39 -6.56
N SER A 5 -7.47 2.77 -7.72
CA SER A 5 -6.40 2.10 -8.47
C SER A 5 -5.39 3.09 -9.08
N GLY A 6 -5.80 4.32 -9.39
CA GLY A 6 -4.88 5.37 -9.86
C GLY A 6 -3.87 5.77 -8.78
N GLU A 7 -4.36 5.98 -7.55
CA GLU A 7 -3.52 6.30 -6.40
C GLU A 7 -2.56 5.15 -6.06
N ASP A 8 -3.05 3.90 -6.02
CA ASP A 8 -2.20 2.72 -5.77
C ASP A 8 -1.06 2.62 -6.79
N ARG A 9 -1.32 2.93 -8.08
CA ARG A 9 -0.31 2.91 -9.13
C ARG A 9 0.76 3.97 -8.90
N LEU A 10 0.38 5.20 -8.54
CA LEU A 10 1.31 6.28 -8.18
C LEU A 10 2.19 5.89 -6.99
N VAL A 11 1.58 5.40 -5.90
CA VAL A 11 2.30 4.96 -4.70
C VAL A 11 3.26 3.82 -5.00
N LYS A 12 2.82 2.81 -5.77
CA LYS A 12 3.65 1.67 -6.17
C LYS A 12 4.90 2.12 -6.95
N ASN A 13 4.72 3.03 -7.91
CA ASN A 13 5.83 3.51 -8.71
C ASN A 13 6.79 4.34 -7.86
N LYS A 14 6.26 5.26 -7.04
CA LYS A 14 7.10 6.09 -6.18
C LYS A 14 7.90 5.27 -5.16
N PHE A 15 7.29 4.24 -4.59
CA PHE A 15 7.98 3.36 -3.64
C PHE A 15 9.10 2.55 -4.29
N LYS A 16 8.93 2.12 -5.56
CA LYS A 16 10.00 1.47 -6.32
C LYS A 16 11.16 2.43 -6.60
N GLU A 17 10.87 3.67 -6.98
CA GLU A 17 11.91 4.70 -7.15
C GLU A 17 12.67 4.95 -5.84
N LEU A 18 11.97 5.02 -4.70
CA LEU A 18 12.61 5.21 -3.40
C LEU A 18 13.47 4.00 -2.99
N ASP A 19 13.02 2.78 -3.26
CA ASP A 19 13.77 1.54 -3.02
C ASP A 19 15.10 1.53 -3.80
N THR A 20 15.12 2.07 -5.03
CA THR A 20 16.37 2.17 -5.82
C THR A 20 17.40 3.13 -5.24
N THR A 21 17.01 4.03 -4.34
CA THR A 21 17.96 4.96 -3.69
C THR A 21 18.71 4.33 -2.50
N GLU A 22 18.45 3.05 -2.18
CA GLU A 22 18.97 2.29 -1.02
C GLU A 22 18.72 2.89 0.37
N LYS A 23 18.10 4.08 0.44
CA LYS A 23 17.67 4.79 1.65
C LYS A 23 16.32 4.28 2.18
N PHE A 24 15.56 3.59 1.34
CA PHE A 24 14.28 3.02 1.69
C PHE A 24 14.22 1.56 1.28
N LYS A 25 13.47 0.76 2.04
CA LYS A 25 13.23 -0.66 1.77
C LYS A 25 11.75 -0.94 1.72
N ILE A 26 11.28 -1.55 0.64
CA ILE A 26 9.89 -2.01 0.56
C ILE A 26 9.68 -3.22 1.48
N LEU A 27 8.84 -3.03 2.52
CA LEU A 27 8.45 -4.12 3.42
C LEU A 27 7.35 -4.99 2.80
N THR A 28 6.39 -4.36 2.12
CA THR A 28 5.22 -5.06 1.54
C THR A 28 5.31 -5.13 0.02
N LYS A 29 5.73 -6.27 -0.53
CA LYS A 29 5.80 -6.49 -2.00
C LYS A 29 4.43 -6.37 -2.69
N LYS A 30 3.38 -6.87 -2.04
CA LYS A 30 1.97 -6.74 -2.45
C LYS A 30 1.26 -5.80 -1.48
N ALA A 31 0.25 -5.07 -1.96
CA ALA A 31 -0.56 -4.22 -1.10
C ALA A 31 -1.33 -5.09 -0.09
N ILE A 32 -1.32 -4.71 1.18
CA ILE A 32 -2.14 -5.30 2.23
C ILE A 32 -3.58 -4.84 1.99
N LYS A 33 -4.49 -5.81 1.98
CA LYS A 33 -5.93 -5.61 1.85
C LYS A 33 -6.60 -5.90 3.19
N PRO A 34 -7.74 -5.25 3.49
CA PRO A 34 -8.48 -5.53 4.71
C PRO A 34 -9.03 -6.95 4.68
N HIS A 35 -9.17 -7.51 5.88
CA HIS A 35 -9.75 -8.82 6.06
C HIS A 35 -11.27 -8.78 5.87
N TYR A 36 -11.89 -9.92 5.53
CA TYR A 36 -13.34 -10.00 5.29
C TYR A 36 -14.17 -9.47 6.47
N THR A 37 -13.78 -9.82 7.70
CA THR A 37 -14.44 -9.36 8.93
C THR A 37 -14.41 -7.84 9.08
N GLU A 38 -13.28 -7.21 8.71
CA GLU A 38 -13.12 -5.75 8.73
C GLU A 38 -14.01 -5.08 7.68
N VAL A 39 -14.14 -5.68 6.49
CA VAL A 39 -15.02 -5.17 5.44
C VAL A 39 -16.51 -5.26 5.83
N GLN A 40 -16.89 -6.30 6.59
CA GLN A 40 -18.25 -6.43 7.12
C GLN A 40 -18.56 -5.34 8.16
N SER A 41 -17.63 -5.11 9.10
CA SER A 41 -17.78 -4.08 10.13
C SER A 41 -17.62 -2.66 9.59
N ASN A 42 -16.79 -2.48 8.55
CA ASN A 42 -16.50 -1.20 7.92
C ASN A 42 -16.45 -1.35 6.39
N LYS A 43 -17.60 -1.11 5.75
CA LYS A 43 -17.73 -1.20 4.28
C LYS A 43 -16.80 -0.23 3.53
N ALA A 44 -16.39 0.87 4.14
CA ALA A 44 -15.46 1.83 3.52
C ALA A 44 -14.04 1.25 3.36
N SER A 45 -13.65 0.30 4.22
CA SER A 45 -12.36 -0.38 4.10
C SER A 45 -12.26 -1.26 2.85
N ARG A 46 -13.36 -1.69 2.21
CA ARG A 46 -13.35 -2.69 1.12
C ARG A 46 -12.33 -2.47 0.00
N SER A 47 -11.99 -1.22 -0.31
CA SER A 47 -11.07 -0.84 -1.39
C SER A 47 -9.70 -0.38 -0.89
N ALA A 48 -9.47 -0.39 0.42
CA ALA A 48 -8.22 0.01 1.03
C ALA A 48 -7.08 -0.88 0.56
N LYS A 49 -6.00 -0.24 0.14
CA LYS A 49 -4.73 -0.85 -0.25
C LYS A 49 -3.64 -0.15 0.54
N MET A 50 -3.01 -0.89 1.45
CA MET A 50 -1.92 -0.40 2.26
C MET A 50 -0.59 -0.89 1.71
N ARG A 51 0.38 0.02 1.60
CA ARG A 51 1.77 -0.27 1.22
C ARG A 51 2.67 0.39 2.25
N VAL A 52 3.71 -0.32 2.66
CA VAL A 52 4.66 0.13 3.69
C VAL A 52 6.08 0.06 3.13
N ILE A 53 6.83 1.12 3.39
CA ILE A 53 8.27 1.21 3.18
C ILE A 53 8.91 1.61 4.51
N GLU A 54 10.11 1.12 4.74
CA GLU A 54 10.95 1.51 5.87
C GLU A 54 12.05 2.43 5.37
N LYS A 55 12.39 3.45 6.17
CA LYS A 55 13.59 4.26 5.94
C LYS A 55 14.75 3.57 6.64
N ARG A 56 15.84 3.33 5.93
CA ARG A 56 17.10 2.85 6.50
C ARG A 56 17.83 3.96 7.24
#